data_AF-A0A820GBD7-F1
#
_entry.id   AF-A0A820GBD7-F1
#
_cell.length_a   1.000
_cell.length_b   1.000
_cell.length_c   1.000
_cell.angle_alpha   90.00
_cell.angle_beta   90.00
_cell.angle_gamma   90.00
#
_symmetry.space_group_name_H-M   'P 1'
#
loop_
_entity.id
_entity.type
_entity.pdbx_description
1 polymer ?
#
loop_
_entity_poly.entity_id
_entity_poly.type
_entity_poly.pdbx_seq_one_letter_code
_entity_poly.pdbx_strand_id
1 'polypeptide(L)'
;MATNSQIYSLYGSSECFSVMFHRVHEPRTTIGIIPTGSSLPHYQCYLFDEQQQQVTAVDQIGEIHVCGPGLFKGYLNNPIATEQAFMIRDGNRFFKMGDLAKYNANGEFIYIGRKD
;
A
#
# COMPACT_ATOMS: atom_id res chain seq x y z
N MET A 1 -27.19 12.62 21.00
CA MET A 1 -27.22 11.30 20.34
C MET A 1 -25.85 11.07 19.72
N ALA A 2 -25.13 10.02 20.12
CA ALA A 2 -23.89 9.66 19.44
C ALA A 2 -24.25 9.04 18.09
N THR A 3 -23.76 9.59 16.99
CA THR A 3 -23.96 9.02 15.67
C THR A 3 -23.16 7.70 15.59
N ASN A 4 -23.79 6.63 15.10
CA ASN A 4 -23.16 5.33 14.83
C ASN A 4 -22.25 5.40 13.58
N SER A 5 -21.43 6.45 13.50
CA SER A 5 -20.56 6.73 12.36
C SER A 5 -19.31 5.87 12.45
N GLN A 6 -18.91 5.29 11.32
CA GLN A 6 -17.66 4.55 11.20
C GLN A 6 -16.65 5.41 10.42
N ILE A 7 -15.39 5.33 10.80
CA ILE A 7 -14.29 6.02 10.13
C ILE A 7 -13.34 4.98 9.55
N TYR A 8 -12.99 5.17 8.29
CA TYR A 8 -12.05 4.35 7.57
C TYR A 8 -10.94 5.24 7.00
N SER A 9 -9.70 4.81 7.19
CA SER A 9 -8.57 5.30 6.40
C SER A 9 -8.51 4.48 5.12
N LEU A 10 -8.40 5.15 3.98
CA LEU A 10 -8.26 4.52 2.67
C LEU A 10 -6.94 4.95 2.06
N TYR A 11 -6.31 4.06 1.31
CA TYR A 11 -5.02 4.35 0.73
C TYR A 11 -4.82 3.72 -0.63
N GLY A 12 -4.32 4.53 -1.57
CA GLY A 12 -3.92 4.14 -2.90
C GLY A 12 -3.61 5.39 -3.73
N SER A 13 -2.93 5.21 -4.86
CA SER A 13 -2.63 6.26 -5.82
C SER A 13 -3.64 6.25 -6.98
N SER A 14 -3.48 7.16 -7.95
CA SER A 14 -4.30 7.18 -9.16
C SER A 14 -4.10 5.93 -10.04
N GLU A 15 -2.93 5.30 -9.95
CA GLU A 15 -2.55 4.11 -10.72
C GLU A 15 -3.17 2.81 -10.22
N CYS A 16 -3.61 2.74 -8.97
CA CYS A 16 -4.13 1.50 -8.38
C CYS A 16 -5.50 1.65 -7.71
N PHE A 17 -5.96 2.90 -7.49
CA PHE A 17 -7.23 3.27 -6.84
C PHE A 17 -7.50 2.53 -5.53
N SER A 18 -7.35 3.22 -4.39
CA SER A 18 -7.62 2.73 -3.02
C SER A 18 -7.48 1.21 -2.86
N VAL A 19 -6.29 0.74 -2.48
CA VAL A 19 -5.92 -0.69 -2.43
C VAL A 19 -5.75 -1.22 -1.02
N MET A 20 -5.73 -0.34 -0.02
CA MET A 20 -5.68 -0.69 1.39
C MET A 20 -6.73 0.10 2.17
N PHE A 21 -7.15 -0.46 3.30
CA PHE A 21 -8.01 0.24 4.24
C PHE A 21 -7.72 -0.16 5.68
N HIS A 22 -7.97 0.77 6.59
CA HIS A 22 -7.98 0.54 8.03
C HIS A 22 -9.27 1.10 8.63
N ARG A 23 -9.95 0.30 9.46
CA ARG A 23 -11.07 0.81 10.26
C ARG A 23 -10.51 1.46 11.52
N VAL A 24 -10.75 2.75 11.70
CA VAL A 24 -10.29 3.45 12.91
C VAL A 24 -11.20 3.05 14.08
N HIS A 25 -10.63 2.28 15.01
CA HIS A 25 -11.29 1.92 16.26
C HIS A 25 -11.17 3.07 17.27
N GLU A 26 -12.30 3.41 17.90
CA GLU A 26 -12.37 4.50 18.89
C GLU A 26 -11.78 5.84 18.40
N PRO A 27 -12.26 6.39 17.27
CA PRO A 27 -11.63 7.53 16.60
C PRO A 27 -11.53 8.81 17.43
N ARG A 28 -12.28 8.91 18.54
CA ARG A 28 -12.22 10.07 19.45
C ARG A 28 -11.03 10.02 20.40
N THR A 29 -10.44 8.84 20.60
CA THR A 29 -9.33 8.59 21.53
C THR A 29 -8.08 8.10 20.83
N THR A 30 -8.14 7.74 19.54
CA THR A 30 -6.97 7.41 18.73
C THR A 30 -6.03 8.61 18.64
N ILE A 31 -4.78 8.44 19.11
CA ILE A 31 -3.71 9.44 19.04
C ILE A 31 -2.51 8.79 18.37
N GLY A 32 -1.86 9.50 17.44
CA GLY A 32 -0.67 9.03 16.73
C GLY A 32 -0.92 8.65 15.27
N ILE A 33 -0.07 7.80 14.72
CA ILE A 33 -0.13 7.37 13.32
C ILE A 33 -1.24 6.33 13.16
N ILE A 34 -2.25 6.67 12.35
CA ILE A 34 -3.30 5.72 11.94
C ILE A 34 -2.68 4.80 10.87
N PRO A 35 -2.74 3.47 11.04
CA PRO A 35 -2.27 2.55 10.01
C PRO A 35 -2.95 2.79 8.67
N THR A 36 -2.19 2.57 7.62
CA THR A 36 -2.72 2.46 6.26
C THR A 36 -3.61 1.21 6.13
N GLY A 37 -3.36 0.22 6.99
CA GLY A 37 -4.22 -0.94 7.20
C GLY A 37 -3.74 -2.16 6.42
N SER A 38 -4.68 -2.92 5.86
CA SER A 38 -4.40 -4.13 5.10
C SER A 38 -4.92 -4.03 3.67
N SER A 39 -4.38 -4.85 2.79
CA SER A 39 -4.85 -4.97 1.40
C SER A 39 -6.36 -5.23 1.33
N LEU A 40 -7.02 -4.61 0.37
CA LEU A 40 -8.39 -4.96 -0.02
C LEU A 40 -8.45 -6.37 -0.60
N PRO A 41 -9.63 -7.03 -0.56
CA PRO A 41 -9.83 -8.30 -1.24
C PRO A 41 -9.37 -8.25 -2.70
N HIS A 42 -8.72 -9.32 -3.15
CA HIS A 42 -8.18 -9.49 -4.50
C HIS A 42 -6.98 -8.58 -4.86
N TYR A 43 -6.55 -7.69 -3.96
CA TYR A 43 -5.26 -7.01 -4.06
C TYR A 43 -4.20 -7.73 -3.23
N GLN A 44 -3.00 -7.79 -3.78
CA GLN A 44 -1.79 -8.21 -3.09
C GLN A 44 -0.92 -6.98 -2.94
N CYS A 45 -0.78 -6.48 -1.73
CA CYS A 45 0.19 -5.44 -1.42
C CYS A 45 1.28 -6.05 -0.55
N TYR A 46 2.54 -5.78 -0.88
CA TYR A 46 3.71 -6.24 -0.15
C TYR A 46 4.76 -5.15 -0.05
N LEU A 47 5.67 -5.30 0.90
CA LEU A 47 6.86 -4.48 1.02
C LEU A 47 8.05 -5.17 0.36
N PHE A 48 8.83 -4.42 -0.41
CA PHE A 48 10.09 -4.90 -0.98
C PHE A 48 11.25 -3.99 -0.60
N ASP A 49 12.40 -4.57 -0.27
CA ASP A 49 13.62 -3.82 -0.01
C ASP A 49 14.33 -3.37 -1.31
N GLU A 50 15.47 -2.70 -1.16
CA GLU A 50 16.27 -2.22 -2.29
C GLU A 50 16.82 -3.36 -3.17
N GLN A 51 17.00 -4.55 -2.61
CA GLN A 51 17.41 -5.77 -3.32
C GLN A 51 16.21 -6.52 -3.91
N GLN A 52 15.03 -5.90 -3.94
CA GLN A 52 13.79 -6.48 -4.43
C GLN A 52 13.39 -7.77 -3.70
N GLN A 53 13.83 -7.96 -2.45
CA GLN A 53 13.38 -9.06 -1.61
C GLN A 53 12.15 -8.63 -0.83
N GLN A 54 11.21 -9.55 -0.66
CA GLN A 54 9.99 -9.26 0.07
C GLN A 54 10.33 -9.11 1.55
N VAL A 55 9.99 -7.95 2.10
CA VAL A 55 10.09 -7.67 3.53
C VAL A 55 8.90 -8.32 4.22
N THR A 56 9.17 -9.07 5.29
CA THR A 56 8.14 -9.77 6.09
C THR A 56 8.27 -9.50 7.59
N ALA A 57 9.37 -8.89 8.03
CA ALA A 57 9.61 -8.58 9.44
C ALA A 57 8.86 -7.31 9.87
N VAL A 58 8.40 -7.30 11.13
CA VAL A 58 7.83 -6.12 11.78
C VAL A 58 8.90 -5.03 11.86
N ASP A 59 8.48 -3.77 11.68
CA ASP A 59 9.32 -2.57 11.73
C ASP A 59 10.42 -2.43 10.67
N GLN A 60 10.61 -3.43 9.79
CA GLN A 60 11.49 -3.31 8.65
C GLN A 60 10.83 -2.49 7.52
N ILE A 61 11.57 -1.50 7.01
CA ILE A 61 11.08 -0.60 5.96
C ILE A 61 11.26 -1.26 4.59
N GLY A 62 10.24 -1.16 3.75
CA GLY A 62 10.29 -1.49 2.34
C GLY A 62 9.36 -0.59 1.52
N GLU A 63 9.48 -0.66 0.20
CA GLU A 63 8.61 0.01 -0.75
C GLU A 63 7.31 -0.78 -0.96
N ILE A 64 6.17 -0.12 -0.92
CA ILE A 64 4.87 -0.73 -1.19
C ILE A 64 4.75 -1.04 -2.68
N HIS A 65 4.58 -2.33 -3.00
CA HIS A 65 4.27 -2.79 -4.34
C HIS A 65 2.91 -3.48 -4.35
N VAL A 66 2.13 -3.27 -5.40
CA VAL A 66 0.72 -3.67 -5.47
C VAL A 66 0.43 -4.48 -6.72
N CYS A 67 -0.27 -5.61 -6.59
CA CYS A 67 -0.81 -6.42 -7.68
C CYS A 67 -2.33 -6.58 -7.51
N GLY A 68 -3.13 -6.48 -8.58
CA GLY A 68 -4.58 -6.67 -8.48
C GLY A 68 -5.38 -6.13 -9.66
N PRO A 69 -6.72 -6.28 -9.63
CA PRO A 69 -7.61 -6.04 -10.77
C PRO A 69 -7.82 -4.56 -11.16
N GLY A 70 -7.45 -3.60 -10.30
CA GLY A 70 -7.60 -2.17 -10.58
C GLY A 70 -6.30 -1.43 -10.92
N LEU A 71 -5.22 -2.16 -11.21
CA LEU A 71 -4.00 -1.53 -11.71
C LEU A 71 -4.23 -0.90 -13.08
N PHE A 72 -3.74 0.32 -13.24
CA PHE A 72 -3.64 0.99 -14.52
C PHE A 72 -2.83 0.16 -15.53
N LYS A 73 -3.10 0.41 -16.81
CA LYS A 73 -2.39 -0.29 -17.90
C LYS A 73 -0.97 0.25 -18.06
N GLY A 74 -0.81 1.55 -17.87
CA GLY A 74 0.44 2.28 -18.05
C GLY A 74 0.17 3.77 -18.24
N TYR A 75 1.25 4.53 -18.36
CA TYR A 75 1.21 5.95 -18.66
C TYR A 75 1.00 6.17 -20.17
N LEU A 76 0.05 7.03 -20.52
CA LEU A 76 -0.29 7.32 -21.91
C LEU A 76 0.94 7.85 -22.66
N ASN A 77 1.24 7.24 -23.82
CA ASN A 77 2.37 7.59 -24.69
C ASN A 77 3.75 7.56 -24.00
N ASN A 78 3.89 6.87 -22.87
CA ASN A 78 5.16 6.75 -22.16
C ASN A 78 5.46 5.29 -21.79
N PRO A 79 5.87 4.46 -22.76
CA PRO A 79 6.14 3.04 -22.52
C PRO A 79 7.35 2.82 -21.59
N ILE A 80 8.36 3.70 -21.62
CA ILE A 80 9.54 3.60 -20.77
C ILE A 80 9.15 3.79 -19.30
N ALA A 81 8.44 4.87 -18.98
CA ALA A 81 7.96 5.09 -17.60
C ALA A 81 6.98 4.01 -17.17
N THR A 82 6.15 3.50 -18.10
CA THR A 82 5.26 2.37 -17.82
C THR A 82 6.06 1.15 -17.41
N GLU A 83 7.02 0.70 -18.22
CA GLU A 83 7.84 -0.47 -17.89
C GLU A 83 8.58 -0.29 -16.56
N GLN A 84 9.15 0.89 -16.34
CA GLN A 84 9.84 1.25 -15.11
C GLN A 84 8.92 1.32 -13.89
N ALA A 85 7.61 1.52 -14.04
CA ALA A 85 6.66 1.56 -12.93
C ALA A 85 6.28 0.16 -12.41
N PHE A 86 6.59 -0.89 -13.16
CA PHE A 86 6.22 -2.25 -12.78
C PHE A 86 7.42 -3.15 -12.48
N MET A 87 7.13 -4.21 -11.73
CA MET A 87 7.97 -5.36 -11.44
C MET A 87 7.19 -6.61 -11.84
N ILE A 88 7.87 -7.62 -12.37
CA ILE A 88 7.29 -8.96 -12.54
C ILE A 88 7.90 -9.88 -11.49
N ARG A 89 7.05 -10.55 -10.70
CA ARG A 89 7.45 -11.53 -9.70
C ARG A 89 6.45 -12.66 -9.65
N ASP A 90 6.92 -13.90 -9.74
CA ASP A 90 6.10 -15.11 -9.68
C ASP A 90 4.90 -15.08 -10.66
N GLY A 91 5.14 -14.57 -11.87
CA GLY A 91 4.12 -14.42 -12.92
C GLY A 91 3.12 -13.28 -12.70
N ASN A 92 3.23 -12.52 -11.61
CA ASN A 92 2.37 -11.40 -11.27
C ASN A 92 3.04 -10.07 -11.59
N ARG A 93 2.24 -9.08 -12.00
CA ARG A 93 2.68 -7.72 -12.32
C ARG A 93 2.38 -6.78 -11.15
N PHE A 94 3.42 -6.33 -10.47
CA PHE A 94 3.35 -5.43 -9.34
C PHE A 94 3.66 -3.99 -9.77
N PHE A 95 2.79 -3.04 -9.43
CA PHE A 95 3.04 -1.61 -9.53
C PHE A 95 3.88 -1.15 -8.34
N LYS A 96 4.97 -0.44 -8.61
CA LYS A 96 5.85 0.17 -7.61
C LYS A 96 5.30 1.53 -7.23
N MET A 97 4.75 1.64 -6.02
CA MET A 97 4.08 2.87 -5.58
C MET A 97 5.06 4.03 -5.34
N GLY A 98 6.34 3.73 -5.07
CA GLY A 98 7.31 4.70 -4.57
C GLY A 98 7.11 5.12 -3.10
N ASP A 99 6.13 4.53 -2.42
CA ASP A 99 5.83 4.78 -1.02
C ASP A 99 6.59 3.80 -0.13
N LEU A 100 7.25 4.32 0.91
CA LEU A 100 7.93 3.53 1.94
C LEU A 100 6.97 3.26 3.09
N ALA A 101 6.95 2.02 3.57
CA ALA A 101 6.16 1.59 4.69
C ALA A 101 6.86 0.48 5.49
N LYS A 102 6.29 0.14 6.64
CA LYS A 102 6.68 -1.00 7.47
C LYS A 102 5.44 -1.72 8.00
N TYR A 103 5.59 -2.97 8.40
CA TYR A 103 4.54 -3.68 9.12
C TYR A 103 4.57 -3.33 10.61
N ASN A 104 3.40 -3.10 11.21
CA ASN A 104 3.25 -3.11 12.67
C ASN A 104 3.12 -4.56 13.20
N ALA A 105 3.03 -4.71 14.52
CA ALA A 105 2.88 -6.02 15.16
C ALA A 105 1.59 -6.78 14.77
N ASN A 106 0.58 -6.08 14.24
CA ASN A 106 -0.66 -6.67 13.74
C ASN A 106 -0.58 -7.06 12.26
N GLY A 107 0.58 -6.84 11.60
CA GLY A 107 0.76 -7.08 10.18
C GLY A 107 0.14 -6.01 9.27
N GLU A 108 -0.27 -4.87 9.83
CA GLU A 108 -0.81 -3.75 9.05
C GLU A 108 0.31 -2.84 8.55
N PHE A 109 0.09 -2.24 7.40
CA PHE A 109 0.99 -1.26 6.81
C PHE A 109 0.94 0.06 7.58
N ILE A 110 2.12 0.58 7.89
CA ILE A 110 2.34 1.94 8.39
C ILE A 110 3.13 2.69 7.34
N TYR A 111 2.50 3.69 6.70
CA TYR A 111 3.19 4.60 5.80
C TYR A 111 4.27 5.41 6.53
N ILE A 112 5.45 5.51 5.92
CA ILE A 112 6.63 6.19 6.47
C ILE A 112 6.99 7.43 5.64
N GLY A 113 6.85 7.37 4.31
CA GLY A 113 7.24 8.47 3.44
C GLY A 113 7.37 8.06 1.98
N ARG A 114 8.02 8.93 1.21
CA ARG A 114 8.35 8.73 -0.19
C ARG A 114 9.77 8.20 -0.34
N LYS A 115 10.00 7.39 -1.37
CA LYS A 115 11.32 6.92 -1.79
C LYS A 115 12.10 8.00 -2.54
N ASP A 116 11.38 8.92 -3.18
CA ASP A 116 11.88 10.04 -3.99
C ASP A 116 11.79 11.40 -3.27
#